data_AF-A0AAP6DC72-F1
#
_entry.id   AF-A0AAP6DC72-F1
#
_cell.length_a   1.000
_cell.length_b   1.000
_cell.length_c   1.000
_cell.angle_alpha   90.00
_cell.angle_beta   90.00
_cell.angle_gamma   90.00
#
_symmetry.space_group_name_H-M   'P 1'
#
loop_
_entity.id
_entity.type
_entity.pdbx_description
1 polymer ?
#
loop_
_entity_poly.entity_id
_entity_poly.type
_entity_poly.pdbx_seq_one_letter_code
_entity_poly.pdbx_strand_id
1 'polypeptide(L)' 'YRHIGRFYPKYFKVQSQDWTYPKNQGFVYMNQPFEKVTYDVVALNANKEDVKNYAHFAPSLQQHFYLGELG' A
#
# COMPACT_ATOMS: atom_id res chain seq x y z
N TYR A 1 9.39 -12.65 -16.97
CA TYR A 1 10.02 -13.36 -15.84
C TYR A 1 9.32 -12.92 -14.56
N ARG A 2 9.04 -13.80 -13.58
CA ARG A 2 8.38 -13.46 -12.31
C ARG A 2 9.41 -13.52 -11.19
N HIS A 3 9.58 -12.43 -10.45
CA HIS A 3 10.44 -12.43 -9.26
C HIS A 3 9.72 -13.12 -8.12
N ILE A 4 10.15 -14.36 -7.86
CA ILE A 4 9.75 -15.16 -6.71
C ILE A 4 11.00 -15.23 -5.83
N GLY A 5 11.01 -14.54 -4.69
CA GLY A 5 12.22 -14.49 -3.87
C GLY A 5 12.26 -13.38 -2.82
N ARG A 6 13.48 -13.05 -2.39
CA ARG A 6 13.75 -12.04 -1.35
C ARG A 6 13.21 -10.68 -1.81
N PHE A 7 12.22 -10.19 -1.09
CA PHE A 7 11.79 -8.80 -1.16
C PHE A 7 12.65 -7.97 -0.21
N TYR A 8 12.70 -6.68 -0.44
CA TYR A 8 13.44 -5.75 0.40
C TYR A 8 12.43 -4.82 1.08
N PRO A 9 12.29 -4.88 2.42
CA PRO A 9 11.29 -4.08 3.14
C PRO A 9 11.39 -2.57 2.89
N LYS A 10 12.57 -2.10 2.48
CA LYS A 10 12.83 -0.71 2.09
C LYS A 10 12.11 -0.28 0.81
N TYR A 11 11.73 -1.22 -0.05
CA TYR A 11 11.24 -0.93 -1.39
C TYR A 11 9.81 -1.46 -1.56
N PHE A 12 8.87 -0.54 -1.47
CA PHE A 12 7.48 -0.74 -1.83
C PHE A 12 7.06 0.29 -2.86
N LYS A 13 6.06 -0.07 -3.66
CA LYS A 13 5.43 0.84 -4.61
C LYS A 13 3.92 0.77 -4.43
N VAL A 14 3.27 1.93 -4.41
CA VAL A 14 1.81 2.04 -4.47
C VAL A 14 1.36 1.68 -5.89
N GLN A 15 0.46 0.69 -6.01
CA GLN A 15 -0.17 0.31 -7.27
C GLN A 15 -1.49 1.06 -7.49
N SER A 16 -2.30 1.17 -6.45
CA SER A 16 -3.61 1.79 -6.50
C SER A 16 -3.87 2.54 -5.19
N GLN A 17 -4.75 3.53 -5.26
CA GLN A 17 -5.15 4.31 -4.12
C GLN A 17 -6.56 4.86 -4.33
N ASP A 18 -7.44 4.58 -3.37
CA ASP A 18 -8.82 5.04 -3.37
C ASP A 18 -9.13 5.81 -2.09
N TRP A 19 -9.67 7.01 -2.27
CA TRP A 19 -10.10 7.89 -1.20
C TRP A 19 -11.62 8.02 -1.26
N THR A 20 -12.30 7.53 -0.22
CA THR A 20 -13.76 7.63 -0.12
C THR A 20 -14.11 8.80 0.79
N TYR A 21 -14.74 9.82 0.20
CA TYR A 21 -15.35 10.91 0.95
C TYR A 21 -16.66 10.45 1.61
N PRO A 22 -17.05 11.05 2.75
CA PRO A 22 -18.29 10.73 3.44
C PRO A 22 -19.52 10.87 2.53
N LYS A 23 -20.40 9.88 2.57
CA LYS A 23 -21.68 9.89 1.86
C LYS A 23 -22.79 10.43 2.79
N ASN A 24 -23.79 11.11 2.21
CA ASN A 24 -24.87 11.88 2.89
C ASN A 24 -24.62 13.39 3.09
N GLN A 25 -23.86 14.02 2.19
CA GLN A 25 -23.73 15.48 2.13
C GLN A 25 -23.78 15.97 0.68
N GLY A 26 -24.39 17.13 0.46
CA GLY A 26 -24.48 17.73 -0.88
C GLY A 26 -23.18 18.34 -1.39
N PHE A 27 -22.17 18.46 -0.51
CA PHE A 27 -20.86 19.05 -0.80
C PHE A 27 -19.82 18.54 0.21
N VAL A 28 -18.54 18.58 -0.17
CA VAL A 28 -17.40 18.14 0.65
C VAL A 28 -16.61 19.36 1.11
N TYR A 29 -16.24 19.41 2.39
CA TYR A 29 -15.44 20.51 2.95
C TYR A 29 -13.93 20.25 2.79
N MET A 30 -13.15 21.32 2.64
CA MET A 30 -11.69 21.25 2.76
C MET A 30 -11.30 20.82 4.19
N ASN A 31 -10.35 19.89 4.32
CA ASN A 31 -9.93 19.23 5.58
C ASN A 31 -10.95 18.29 6.23
N GLN A 32 -12.01 17.89 5.52
CA GLN A 32 -12.92 16.88 6.05
C GLN A 32 -12.25 15.49 6.06
N PRO A 33 -12.36 14.71 7.16
CA PRO A 33 -11.85 13.36 7.20
C PRO A 33 -12.47 12.46 6.12
N PHE A 34 -11.65 11.63 5.51
CA PHE A 34 -12.11 10.57 4.62
C PHE A 34 -12.84 9.49 5.44
N GLU A 35 -13.89 8.93 4.85
CA GLU A 35 -14.60 7.80 5.44
C GLU A 35 -13.75 6.52 5.36
N LYS A 36 -13.03 6.38 4.25
CA LYS A 36 -12.12 5.26 4.02
C LYS A 36 -10.98 5.68 3.12
N VAL A 37 -9.78 5.21 3.45
CA VAL A 37 -8.63 5.29 2.54
C VAL A 37 -8.10 3.88 2.31
N THR A 38 -7.95 3.48 1.05
CA THR A 38 -7.47 2.15 0.66
C THR A 38 -6.29 2.29 -0.28
N TYR A 39 -5.28 1.43 -0.10
CA TYR A 39 -4.07 1.41 -0.91
C TYR A 39 -3.67 -0.02 -1.20
N ASP A 40 -3.28 -0.26 -2.43
CA ASP A 40 -2.59 -1.49 -2.79
C ASP A 40 -1.11 -1.20 -2.95
N VAL A 41 -0.27 -1.96 -2.24
CA VAL A 41 1.19 -1.86 -2.35
C VAL A 41 1.79 -3.16 -2.87
N VAL A 42 2.88 -3.04 -3.61
CA VAL A 42 3.69 -4.17 -4.05
C VAL A 42 5.09 -4.08 -3.45
N ALA A 43 5.57 -5.20 -2.92
CA ALA A 43 6.95 -5.33 -2.45
C ALA A 43 7.88 -5.47 -3.66
N LEU A 44 9.06 -4.87 -3.59
CA LEU A 44 10.05 -4.91 -4.66
C LEU A 44 11.29 -5.72 -4.25
N ASN A 45 11.98 -6.27 -5.26
CA ASN A 45 13.31 -6.87 -5.08
C ASN A 45 14.41 -5.79 -5.05
N ALA A 46 15.67 -6.19 -4.90
CA ALA A 46 16.81 -5.26 -4.89
C ALA A 46 16.95 -4.43 -6.19
N ASN A 47 16.44 -4.95 -7.30
CA ASN A 47 16.45 -4.30 -8.60
C ASN A 47 15.21 -3.41 -8.83
N LYS A 48 14.37 -3.20 -7.80
CA LYS A 48 13.11 -2.44 -7.85
C LYS A 48 12.03 -3.06 -8.75
N GLU A 49 12.06 -4.37 -8.92
CA GLU A 49 11.08 -5.12 -9.71
C GLU A 49 10.04 -5.80 -8.80
N ASP A 50 8.81 -5.92 -9.29
CA ASP A 50 7.67 -6.44 -8.53
C ASP A 50 7.86 -7.88 -8.05
N VAL A 51 7.67 -8.11 -6.75
CA VAL A 51 7.69 -9.42 -6.10
C VAL A 51 6.28 -9.87 -5.77
N LYS A 52 5.88 -11.03 -6.31
CA LYS A 52 4.48 -11.50 -6.22
C LYS A 52 4.22 -12.53 -5.12
N ASN A 53 5.21 -12.89 -4.31
CA ASN A 53 5.07 -13.89 -3.23
C ASN A 53 5.11 -13.29 -1.82
N TYR A 54 5.26 -11.96 -1.71
CA TYR A 54 5.37 -11.27 -0.42
C TYR A 54 4.18 -11.54 0.52
N ALA A 55 2.95 -11.51 -0.01
CA ALA A 55 1.73 -11.76 0.77
C ALA A 55 1.65 -13.18 1.39
N HIS A 56 2.48 -14.13 0.93
CA HIS A 56 2.51 -15.50 1.44
C HIS A 56 3.53 -15.73 2.55
N PHE A 57 4.36 -14.75 2.90
CA PHE A 57 5.29 -14.87 4.02
C PHE A 57 4.54 -14.88 5.36
N ALA A 58 5.12 -15.51 6.38
CA ALA A 58 4.56 -15.48 7.73
C ALA A 58 4.41 -14.02 8.21
N PRO A 59 3.36 -13.68 8.98
CA PRO A 59 3.14 -12.30 9.43
C PRO A 59 4.33 -11.66 10.14
N SER A 60 5.11 -12.42 10.92
CA SER A 60 6.33 -11.95 11.58
C SER A 60 7.46 -11.55 10.64
N LEU A 61 7.39 -11.95 9.37
CA LEU A 61 8.33 -11.61 8.30
C LEU A 61 7.75 -10.56 7.35
N GLN A 62 6.49 -10.16 7.52
CA GLN A 62 5.89 -9.07 6.78
C GLN A 62 6.18 -7.75 7.49
N GLN A 63 6.49 -6.73 6.72
CA GLN A 63 6.62 -5.37 7.19
C GLN A 63 5.24 -4.74 7.37
N HIS A 64 5.08 -4.05 8.49
CA HIS A 64 3.91 -3.24 8.80
C HIS A 64 4.18 -1.80 8.38
N PHE A 65 3.20 -1.17 7.76
CA PHE A 65 3.29 0.23 7.32
C PHE A 65 2.29 1.08 8.09
N TYR A 66 2.75 2.28 8.45
CA TYR A 66 1.86 3.34 8.89
C TYR A 66 1.63 4.29 7.73
N LEU A 67 0.41 4.84 7.64
CA LEU A 67 -0.02 5.68 6.52
C LEU A 67 0.95 6.85 6.23
N GLY A 68 1.60 7.40 7.26
CA GLY A 68 2.57 8.49 7.13
C GLY A 68 3.88 8.12 6.45
N GLU A 69 4.23 6.84 6.35
CA GLU A 69 5.46 6.36 5.67
C GLU A 69 5.25 6.10 4.17
N LEU A 70 4.02 6.24 3.68
CA LEU A 70 3.66 6.06 2.26
C LEU A 70 3.58 7.40 1.50
N GLY A 71 3.86 8.52 2.18
CA GLY A 71 3.80 9.89 1.65
C GLY A 71 5.14 10.42 1.16
#